data_AF-A0A4R6NDR4-F1
#
_entry.id   AF-A0A4R6NDR4-F1
#
_cell.length_a   1.000
_cell.length_b   1.000
_cell.length_c   1.000
_cell.angle_alpha   90.00
_cell.angle_beta   90.00
_cell.angle_gamma   90.00
#
_symmetry.space_group_name_H-M   'P 1'
#
loop_
_entity.id
_entity.type
_entity.pdbx_description
1 polymer ?
#
loop_
_entity_poly.entity_id
_entity_poly.type
_entity_poly.pdbx_seq_one_letter_code
_entity_poly.pdbx_strand_id
1 'polypeptide(L)'
;MKFKPFPQLAQRQHMAWAALRCTLALLVAAHGVARLTHGAVRPFGDWLQAQGWPAGIWLASGITALEIAGPLLLVLGRGVRPLCLLLAGLYAMGIALVHARAGWFVVGLGRNGAEYSVLLIVCLLLLAWVQPTAPASSTHSRRFETP
;
A
#
# COMPACT_ATOMS: atom_id res chain seq x y z
N MET A 1 42.08 -10.11 -3.39
CA MET A 1 41.44 -8.79 -3.64
C MET A 1 40.18 -8.71 -2.79
N LYS A 2 40.12 -7.88 -1.74
CA LYS A 2 38.91 -7.71 -0.90
C LYS A 2 37.95 -6.75 -1.62
N PHE A 3 36.82 -7.25 -2.10
CA PHE A 3 35.74 -6.42 -2.64
C PHE A 3 35.18 -5.56 -1.50
N LYS A 4 35.31 -4.24 -1.59
CA LYS A 4 34.57 -3.32 -0.71
C LYS A 4 33.23 -3.01 -1.40
N PRO A 5 32.08 -3.36 -0.82
CA PRO A 5 30.79 -2.96 -1.38
C PRO A 5 30.73 -1.43 -1.45
N PHE A 6 30.19 -0.87 -2.53
CA PHE A 6 30.09 0.58 -2.71
C PHE A 6 29.06 1.16 -1.72
N PRO A 7 29.48 1.76 -0.59
CA PRO A 7 28.54 2.17 0.47
C PRO A 7 27.58 3.27 -0.02
N GLN A 8 28.00 4.05 -1.00
CA GLN A 8 27.19 5.10 -1.62
C GLN A 8 26.02 4.53 -2.44
N LEU A 9 26.16 3.36 -3.08
CA LEU A 9 25.09 2.74 -3.85
C LEU A 9 23.98 2.22 -2.93
N ALA A 10 24.35 1.50 -1.87
CA ALA A 10 23.41 1.02 -0.87
C ALA A 10 22.65 2.18 -0.20
N GLN A 11 23.34 3.26 0.14
CA GLN A 11 22.72 4.46 0.69
C GLN A 11 21.73 5.11 -0.29
N ARG A 12 22.11 5.27 -1.57
CA ARG A 12 21.23 5.81 -2.61
C ARG A 12 19.99 4.95 -2.83
N GLN A 13 20.15 3.62 -2.81
CA GLN A 13 19.03 2.68 -2.90
C GLN A 13 18.07 2.83 -1.72
N HIS A 14 18.59 2.91 -0.49
CA HIS A 14 17.75 3.15 0.69
C HIS A 14 16.98 4.47 0.59
N MET A 15 17.63 5.54 0.15
CA MET A 15 16.98 6.84 -0.05
C MET A 15 15.90 6.78 -1.14
N ALA A 16 16.15 6.09 -2.25
CA ALA A 16 15.19 5.95 -3.34
C ALA A 16 13.93 5.18 -2.89
N TRP A 17 14.09 4.07 -2.16
CA TRP A 17 12.96 3.31 -1.62
C TRP A 17 12.21 4.07 -0.54
N ALA A 18 12.91 4.83 0.31
CA ALA A 18 12.28 5.70 1.29
C ALA A 18 11.44 6.80 0.61
N ALA A 19 11.98 7.42 -0.44
CA ALA A 19 11.26 8.41 -1.24
C ALA A 19 10.01 7.81 -1.88
N LEU A 20 10.12 6.66 -2.55
CA LEU A 20 8.97 5.96 -3.14
C LEU A 20 7.91 5.63 -2.07
N ARG A 21 8.33 5.11 -0.91
CA ARG A 21 7.43 4.77 0.20
C ARG A 21 6.69 5.99 0.72
N CYS A 22 7.37 7.11 0.92
CA CYS A 22 6.73 8.36 1.37
C CYS A 22 5.78 8.91 0.31
N THR A 23 6.15 8.86 -0.97
CA THR A 23 5.26 9.27 -2.08
C THR A 23 4.00 8.42 -2.12
N LEU A 24 4.12 7.08 -2.05
CA LEU A 24 2.96 6.19 -2.00
C LEU A 24 2.08 6.46 -0.78
N ALA A 25 2.69 6.68 0.39
CA ALA A 25 1.96 7.02 1.59
C ALA A 25 1.12 8.30 1.39
N LEU A 26 1.70 9.37 0.83
CA LEU A 26 0.96 10.62 0.56
C LEU A 26 -0.19 10.41 -0.43
N LEU A 27 0.06 9.69 -1.52
CA LEU A 27 -0.95 9.42 -2.55
C LEU A 27 -2.12 8.58 -2.02
N VAL A 28 -1.84 7.56 -1.21
CA VAL A 28 -2.88 6.74 -0.56
C VAL A 28 -3.64 7.57 0.49
N ALA A 29 -2.92 8.34 1.31
CA ALA A 29 -3.52 9.20 2.34
C ALA A 29 -4.49 10.22 1.74
N ALA A 30 -4.17 10.77 0.57
CA ALA A 30 -5.04 11.70 -0.12
C ALA A 30 -6.45 11.12 -0.37
N HIS A 31 -6.57 9.82 -0.67
CA HIS A 31 -7.86 9.17 -0.91
C HIS A 31 -8.70 9.10 0.38
N GLY A 32 -8.11 8.58 1.45
CA GLY A 32 -8.80 8.45 2.74
C GLY A 32 -9.16 9.82 3.33
N VAL A 33 -8.21 10.76 3.33
CA VAL A 33 -8.42 12.12 3.84
C VAL A 33 -9.47 12.87 3.03
N ALA A 34 -9.41 12.81 1.69
CA ALA A 34 -10.45 13.44 0.85
C ALA A 34 -11.82 12.83 1.13
N ARG A 35 -11.91 11.49 1.22
CA ARG A 35 -13.18 10.81 1.52
C ARG A 35 -13.76 11.24 2.87
N LEU A 36 -12.92 11.36 3.89
CA LEU A 36 -13.34 11.79 5.22
C LEU A 36 -13.77 13.26 5.25
N THR A 37 -12.92 14.17 4.74
CA THR A 37 -13.13 15.62 4.83
C THR A 37 -14.28 16.14 3.97
N HIS A 38 -14.59 15.45 2.86
CA HIS A 38 -15.70 15.81 1.99
C HIS A 38 -17.00 15.07 2.35
N GLY A 39 -17.07 14.41 3.52
CA GLY A 39 -18.27 13.68 3.97
C GLY A 39 -18.65 12.49 3.10
N ALA A 40 -17.72 11.97 2.29
CA ALA A 40 -17.98 10.95 1.28
C ALA A 40 -17.94 9.50 1.83
N VAL A 41 -17.66 9.31 3.12
CA VAL A 41 -17.66 7.97 3.75
C VAL A 41 -19.05 7.32 3.67
N ARG A 42 -20.11 8.05 4.02
CA ARG A 42 -21.48 7.54 3.97
C ARG A 42 -21.95 7.26 2.54
N PRO A 43 -21.86 8.21 1.59
CA PRO A 43 -22.18 7.95 0.18
C PRO A 43 -21.44 6.75 -0.41
N PHE A 44 -20.15 6.57 -0.08
CA PHE A 44 -19.40 5.41 -0.54
C PHE A 44 -19.91 4.10 0.08
N GLY A 45 -20.26 4.12 1.37
CA GLY A 45 -20.83 2.97 2.05
C GLY A 45 -22.19 2.56 1.51
N ASP A 46 -23.08 3.53 1.27
CA ASP A 46 -24.40 3.29 0.68
C ASP A 46 -24.25 2.72 -0.75
N TRP A 47 -23.27 3.23 -1.51
CA TRP A 47 -22.94 2.69 -2.84
C TRP A 47 -22.44 1.25 -2.76
N LEU A 48 -21.53 0.91 -1.84
CA LEU A 48 -21.05 -0.47 -1.64
C LEU A 48 -22.21 -1.42 -1.31
N GLN A 49 -23.13 -1.00 -0.44
CA GLN A 49 -24.30 -1.79 -0.08
C GLN A 49 -25.24 -2.01 -1.27
N ALA A 50 -25.42 -0.99 -2.12
CA ALA A 50 -26.17 -1.13 -3.37
C ALA A 50 -25.51 -2.07 -4.39
N GLN A 51 -24.19 -2.27 -4.32
CA GLN A 51 -23.47 -3.28 -5.10
C GLN A 51 -23.54 -4.70 -4.49
N GLY A 52 -24.25 -4.89 -3.38
CA GLY A 52 -24.41 -6.19 -2.72
C GLY A 52 -23.39 -6.48 -1.62
N TRP A 53 -22.53 -5.53 -1.25
CA TRP A 53 -21.60 -5.73 -0.14
C TRP A 53 -22.31 -5.55 1.21
N PRO A 54 -22.14 -6.48 2.17
CA PRO A 54 -22.75 -6.36 3.48
C PRO A 54 -22.11 -5.21 4.26
N ALA A 55 -22.89 -4.56 5.13
CA ALA A 55 -22.38 -3.55 6.05
C ALA A 55 -21.58 -2.41 5.37
N GLY A 56 -22.10 -1.87 4.25
CA GLY A 56 -21.37 -0.94 3.38
C GLY A 56 -20.75 0.27 4.10
N ILE A 57 -21.45 0.89 5.05
CA ILE A 57 -20.90 2.00 5.86
C ILE A 57 -19.68 1.60 6.68
N TRP A 58 -19.67 0.39 7.25
CA TRP A 58 -18.56 -0.13 8.04
C TRP A 58 -17.37 -0.47 7.16
N LEU A 59 -17.61 -1.06 5.99
CA LEU A 59 -16.57 -1.29 4.98
C LEU A 59 -15.95 0.03 4.50
N ALA A 60 -16.76 1.02 4.12
CA ALA A 60 -16.29 2.33 3.71
C ALA A 60 -15.48 3.02 4.81
N SER A 61 -15.92 2.92 6.07
CA SER A 61 -15.20 3.46 7.22
C SER A 61 -13.86 2.76 7.43
N GLY A 62 -13.83 1.42 7.35
CA GLY A 62 -12.61 0.63 7.47
C GLY A 62 -11.61 0.91 6.36
N ILE A 63 -12.06 1.02 5.10
CA ILE A 63 -11.22 1.41 3.97
C ILE A 63 -10.63 2.81 4.19
N THR A 64 -11.45 3.77 4.63
CA THR A 64 -11.01 5.14 4.92
C THR A 64 -9.97 5.16 6.05
N ALA A 65 -10.22 4.42 7.12
CA ALA A 65 -9.27 4.31 8.24
C ALA A 65 -7.94 3.66 7.79
N LEU A 66 -7.99 2.62 6.96
CA LEU A 66 -6.81 1.98 6.39
C LEU A 66 -6.02 2.95 5.50
N GLU A 67 -6.70 3.71 4.64
CA GLU A 67 -6.07 4.70 3.77
C GLU A 67 -5.50 5.90 4.53
N ILE A 68 -5.84 6.11 5.80
CA ILE A 68 -5.25 7.17 6.64
C ILE A 68 -4.16 6.61 7.56
N ALA A 69 -4.48 5.58 8.35
CA ALA A 69 -3.55 4.99 9.31
C ALA A 69 -2.45 4.16 8.63
N GLY A 70 -2.76 3.49 7.52
CA GLY A 70 -1.81 2.71 6.74
C GLY A 70 -0.63 3.58 6.27
N PRO A 71 -0.86 4.68 5.54
CA PRO A 71 0.21 5.60 5.16
C PRO A 71 1.10 6.08 6.31
N LEU A 72 0.54 6.35 7.50
CA LEU A 72 1.34 6.70 8.68
C LEU A 72 2.28 5.56 9.07
N LEU A 73 1.80 4.32 9.08
CA LEU A 73 2.62 3.14 9.34
C LEU A 73 3.67 2.90 8.24
N LEU A 74 3.33 3.14 6.97
CA LEU A 74 4.28 3.06 5.85
C LEU A 74 5.44 4.05 6.04
N VAL A 75 5.16 5.31 6.38
CA VAL A 75 6.21 6.32 6.63
C VAL A 75 7.12 5.87 7.78
N LEU A 76 6.54 5.36 8.87
CA LEU A 76 7.26 4.82 10.02
C LEU A 76 8.01 3.50 9.73
N GLY A 77 7.84 2.93 8.53
CA GLY A 77 8.46 1.66 8.15
C GLY A 77 7.93 0.46 8.92
N ARG A 78 6.72 0.54 9.48
CA ARG A 78 6.11 -0.54 10.27
C ARG A 78 5.16 -1.36 9.42
N GLY A 79 5.33 -2.68 9.44
CA GLY A 79 4.45 -3.60 8.72
C GLY A 79 4.41 -3.36 7.21
N VAL A 80 5.48 -2.83 6.60
CA VAL A 80 5.49 -2.38 5.20
C VAL A 80 4.99 -3.46 4.24
N ARG A 81 5.53 -4.68 4.34
CA ARG A 81 5.15 -5.80 3.45
C ARG A 81 3.65 -6.15 3.52
N PRO A 82 3.08 -6.55 4.66
CA PRO A 82 1.65 -6.90 4.72
C PRO A 82 0.75 -5.71 4.37
N LEU A 83 1.13 -4.50 4.74
CA LEU A 83 0.35 -3.30 4.46
C LEU A 83 0.32 -2.95 2.97
N CYS A 84 1.46 -3.04 2.28
CA CYS A 84 1.52 -2.85 0.83
C CYS A 84 0.69 -3.90 0.08
N LEU A 85 0.71 -5.17 0.52
CA LEU A 85 -0.12 -6.22 -0.08
C LEU A 85 -1.61 -5.95 0.11
N LEU A 86 -2.01 -5.52 1.31
CA LEU A 86 -3.39 -5.16 1.62
C LEU A 86 -3.86 -3.96 0.77
N LEU A 87 -3.05 -2.89 0.68
CA LEU A 87 -3.36 -1.72 -0.14
C LEU A 87 -3.39 -2.07 -1.63
N ALA A 88 -2.49 -2.92 -2.13
CA ALA A 88 -2.52 -3.39 -3.51
C ALA A 88 -3.84 -4.14 -3.82
N GLY A 89 -4.29 -5.01 -2.91
CA GLY A 89 -5.59 -5.67 -3.03
C GLY A 89 -6.76 -4.69 -3.02
N LEU A 90 -6.71 -3.67 -2.16
CA LEU A 90 -7.72 -2.61 -2.11
C LEU A 90 -7.84 -1.87 -3.45
N TYR A 91 -6.73 -1.43 -4.04
CA TYR A 91 -6.74 -0.74 -5.34
C TYR A 91 -7.14 -1.66 -6.49
N ALA A 92 -6.79 -2.95 -6.44
CA ALA A 92 -7.27 -3.93 -7.42
C ALA A 92 -8.81 -4.06 -7.36
N MET A 93 -9.39 -4.08 -6.17
CA MET A 93 -10.86 -4.04 -6.01
C MET A 93 -11.45 -2.72 -6.50
N GLY A 94 -10.78 -1.59 -6.28
CA GLY A 94 -11.16 -0.31 -6.86
C GLY A 94 -11.22 -0.35 -8.39
N ILE A 95 -10.25 -1.01 -9.03
CA ILE A 95 -10.29 -1.23 -10.49
C ILE A 95 -11.51 -2.07 -10.87
N ALA A 96 -11.68 -3.24 -10.25
CA ALA A 96 -12.76 -4.17 -10.59
C ALA A 96 -14.15 -3.55 -10.44
N LEU A 97 -14.37 -2.78 -9.37
CA LEU A 97 -15.68 -2.24 -9.03
C LEU A 97 -15.97 -0.87 -9.68
N VAL A 98 -14.94 -0.05 -9.93
CA VAL A 98 -15.12 1.36 -10.32
C VAL A 98 -14.42 1.71 -11.62
N HIS A 99 -13.11 1.43 -11.74
CA HIS A 99 -12.30 2.02 -12.80
C HIS A 99 -12.31 1.23 -14.12
N ALA A 100 -12.46 -0.09 -14.09
CA ALA A 100 -12.44 -0.92 -15.30
C ALA A 100 -13.53 -0.49 -16.30
N ARG A 101 -14.74 -0.18 -15.80
CA ARG A 101 -15.86 0.34 -16.61
C ARG A 101 -15.62 1.75 -17.18
N ALA A 102 -14.69 2.52 -16.61
CA ALA A 102 -14.33 3.85 -17.08
C ALA A 102 -13.21 3.82 -18.15
N GLY A 103 -12.68 2.63 -18.46
CA GLY A 103 -11.59 2.43 -19.41
C GLY A 103 -10.21 2.63 -18.77
N TRP A 104 -9.21 2.92 -19.61
CA TRP A 104 -7.81 2.96 -19.17
C TRP A 104 -7.38 4.33 -18.61
N PHE A 105 -7.65 5.40 -19.37
CA PHE A 105 -7.02 6.69 -19.14
C PHE A 105 -7.63 7.51 -17.99
N VAL A 106 -6.77 8.14 -17.20
CA VAL A 106 -7.17 9.08 -16.15
C VAL A 106 -7.27 10.54 -16.63
N VAL A 107 -6.62 10.87 -17.75
CA VAL A 107 -6.66 12.19 -18.41
C VAL A 107 -6.62 12.04 -19.94
N GLY A 108 -7.03 13.07 -20.68
CA GLY A 108 -6.99 13.07 -22.15
C GLY A 108 -8.14 12.27 -22.77
N LEU A 109 -7.82 11.10 -23.33
CA LEU A 109 -8.79 10.22 -24.01
C LEU A 109 -9.82 9.57 -23.06
N GLY A 110 -9.73 9.83 -21.75
CA GLY A 110 -10.64 9.31 -20.74
C GLY A 110 -10.54 10.06 -19.41
N ARG A 111 -11.34 9.61 -18.44
CA ARG A 111 -11.30 10.07 -17.05
C ARG A 111 -11.64 8.92 -16.13
N ASN A 112 -11.08 8.94 -14.92
CA ASN A 112 -11.37 7.94 -13.88
C ASN A 112 -11.02 6.49 -14.28
N GLY A 113 -10.15 6.28 -15.28
CA GLY A 113 -9.69 4.97 -15.72
C GLY A 113 -8.71 4.28 -14.76
N ALA A 114 -8.25 3.08 -15.14
CA ALA A 114 -7.47 2.20 -14.28
C ALA A 114 -5.95 2.49 -14.23
N GLU A 115 -5.40 3.28 -15.15
CA GLU A 115 -3.96 3.51 -15.33
C GLU A 115 -3.22 3.85 -14.02
N TYR A 116 -3.74 4.83 -13.28
CA TYR A 116 -3.13 5.28 -12.03
C TYR A 116 -3.17 4.21 -10.93
N SER A 117 -4.28 3.47 -10.83
CA SER A 117 -4.42 2.37 -9.88
C SER A 117 -3.44 1.23 -10.19
N VAL A 118 -3.21 0.92 -11.47
CA VAL A 118 -2.20 -0.09 -11.87
C VAL A 118 -0.80 0.35 -11.47
N LEU A 119 -0.45 1.63 -11.67
CA LEU A 119 0.83 2.18 -11.22
C LEU A 119 1.00 2.03 -9.70
N LEU A 120 -0.01 2.43 -8.91
CA LEU A 120 0.02 2.28 -7.46
C LEU A 120 0.22 0.82 -7.03
N ILE A 121 -0.54 -0.11 -7.63
CA ILE A 121 -0.44 -1.55 -7.34
C ILE A 121 0.98 -2.05 -7.59
N VAL A 122 1.55 -1.78 -8.78
CA VAL A 122 2.90 -2.24 -9.12
C VAL A 122 3.93 -1.68 -8.14
N CYS A 123 3.87 -0.38 -7.85
CA CYS A 123 4.79 0.25 -6.90
C CYS A 123 4.66 -0.31 -5.48
N LEU A 124 3.44 -0.56 -5.00
CA LEU A 124 3.18 -1.19 -3.69
C LEU A 124 3.75 -2.62 -3.65
N LEU A 125 3.55 -3.41 -4.71
CA LEU A 125 4.08 -4.77 -4.80
C LEU A 125 5.61 -4.81 -4.84
N LEU A 126 6.25 -3.90 -5.58
CA LEU A 126 7.71 -3.75 -5.58
C LEU A 126 8.23 -3.33 -4.21
N LEU A 127 7.55 -2.40 -3.55
CA LEU A 127 7.90 -2.00 -2.19
C LEU A 127 7.72 -3.16 -1.21
N ALA A 128 6.69 -4.00 -1.35
CA ALA A 128 6.51 -5.20 -0.54
C ALA A 128 7.61 -6.24 -0.79
N TRP A 129 8.02 -6.39 -2.04
CA TRP A 129 9.04 -7.34 -2.49
C TRP A 129 10.42 -7.06 -1.89
N VAL A 130 10.84 -5.80 -1.87
CA VAL A 130 12.18 -5.41 -1.40
C VAL A 130 12.33 -5.44 0.13
N GLN A 131 11.23 -5.54 0.89
CA GLN A 131 11.32 -5.60 2.35
C GLN A 131 11.79 -6.98 2.82
N PRO A 132 12.73 -7.04 3.79
CA PRO A 132 13.11 -8.29 4.42
C PRO A 132 11.89 -9.00 5.02
N THR A 133 11.71 -10.27 4.72
CA THR A 133 10.84 -11.13 5.52
C THR A 133 11.50 -11.33 6.88
N ALA A 134 10.74 -11.23 7.98
CA ALA A 134 11.27 -11.56 9.30
C ALA A 134 11.95 -12.95 9.23
N PRO A 135 13.16 -13.11 9.78
CA PRO A 135 13.80 -14.43 9.80
C PRO A 135 12.91 -15.40 10.57
N ALA A 136 12.66 -16.57 9.99
CA ALA A 136 12.08 -17.68 10.74
C ALA A 136 12.94 -17.88 12.00
N SER A 137 12.33 -17.85 13.18
CA SER A 137 13.03 -17.95 14.45
C SER A 137 13.85 -19.25 14.45
N SER A 138 15.16 -19.16 14.26
CA SER A 138 16.06 -20.26 14.53
C SER A 138 16.21 -20.34 16.05
N THR A 139 15.34 -21.14 16.67
CA THR A 139 15.58 -21.73 17.98
C THR A 139 16.78 -22.68 17.87
N HIS A 140 17.98 -22.12 17.68
CA HIS A 140 19.21 -22.88 17.81
C HIS A 140 19.57 -22.87 19.29
N SER A 141 19.17 -23.95 19.97
CA SER A 141 19.58 -24.26 21.33
C SER A 141 21.10 -24.19 21.41
N ARG A 142 21.64 -23.20 22.13
CA ARG A 142 22.99 -23.29 22.67
C ARG A 142 22.98 -24.41 23.71
N ARG A 143 23.26 -25.62 23.26
CA ARG A 143 23.63 -26.73 24.14
C ARG A 143 25.00 -26.37 24.71
N PHE A 144 25.04 -26.32 26.04
CA PHE A 144 26.20 -26.02 26.86
C PHE A 144 27.41 -26.86 26.43
N GLU A 145 28.50 -26.18 26.07
CA GLU A 145 29.84 -26.73 26.24
C GLU A 145 30.51 -25.89 27.34
N THR A 146 30.72 -26.51 28.49
CA THR A 146 31.70 -26.09 29.48
C THR A 146 32.77 -27.18 29.56
N PRO A 147 34.04 -26.80 29.82
CA PRO A 147 35.23 -27.62 29.58
C PRO A 147 35.35 -28.86 30.48
#